data_AF-A0A1F9TWZ3-F1
#
_entry.id   AF-A0A1F9TWZ3-F1
#
_cell.length_a   1.000
_cell.length_b   1.000
_cell.length_c   1.000
_cell.angle_alpha   90.00
_cell.angle_beta   90.00
_cell.angle_gamma   90.00
#
_symmetry.space_group_name_H-M   'P 1'
#
loop_
_entity.id
_entity.type
_entity.pdbx_description
1 polymer ?
#
loop_
_entity_poly.entity_id
_entity_poly.type
_entity_poly.pdbx_seq_one_letter_code
_entity_poly.pdbx_strand_id
1 'polypeptide(L)'
;MVSNSKISFVVSARVGKGPEPATRNFTYQLAQGGSDSLLRIVLVDKYGERELFNGLRKPGSKIEIPLQESGGARIKIYLNGILVEERDL
;
A
#
# COMPACT_ATOMS: atom_id res chain seq x y z
N MET A 1 27.18 25.26 -1.27
CA MET A 1 26.69 23.96 -0.77
C MET A 1 25.16 24.02 -0.76
N VAL A 2 24.50 23.39 -1.74
CA VAL A 2 23.04 23.38 -1.82
C VAL A 2 22.52 22.15 -1.08
N SER A 3 21.79 22.40 0.03
CA SER A 3 21.14 21.37 0.83
C SER A 3 19.85 20.94 0.12
N ASN A 4 19.81 19.71 -0.38
CA ASN A 4 18.65 19.17 -1.07
C ASN A 4 17.64 18.64 -0.04
N SER A 5 16.78 19.53 0.47
CA SER A 5 15.77 19.18 1.46
C SER A 5 14.56 18.51 0.79
N LYS A 6 14.41 17.21 1.01
CA LYS A 6 13.27 16.41 0.53
C LYS A 6 12.05 16.68 1.41
N ILE A 7 11.09 17.46 0.91
CA ILE A 7 9.83 17.75 1.61
C ILE A 7 8.86 16.58 1.37
N SER A 8 8.38 15.97 2.45
CA SER A 8 7.32 14.94 2.40
C SER A 8 6.01 15.57 2.83
N PHE A 9 5.02 15.57 1.94
CA PHE A 9 3.67 16.06 2.24
C PHE A 9 2.78 14.89 2.66
N VAL A 10 2.03 15.06 3.74
CA VAL A 10 0.88 14.21 4.08
C VAL A 10 -0.36 15.01 3.72
N VAL A 11 -1.08 14.57 2.69
CA VAL A 11 -2.33 15.21 2.25
C VAL A 11 -3.48 14.45 2.88
N SER A 12 -4.19 15.09 3.83
CA SER A 12 -5.50 14.62 4.27
C SER A 12 -6.56 15.22 3.35
N ALA A 13 -7.03 14.43 2.39
CA ALA A 13 -8.13 14.83 1.52
C ALA A 13 -9.46 14.60 2.28
N ARG A 14 -10.06 15.69 2.77
CA ARG A 14 -11.49 15.74 3.06
C ARG A 14 -12.19 16.02 1.72
N VAL A 15 -12.81 15.02 1.11
CA VAL A 15 -13.69 15.19 -0.05
C VAL A 15 -15.12 14.92 0.40
N GLY A 16 -16.02 15.81 0.00
CA GLY A 16 -17.40 15.86 0.45
C GLY A 16 -18.34 15.04 -0.42
N LYS A 17 -19.32 14.43 0.26
CA LYS A 17 -20.74 14.27 -0.11
C LYS A 17 -21.06 14.22 -1.63
N GLY A 18 -20.72 13.09 -2.25
CA GLY A 18 -21.48 12.47 -3.35
C GLY A 18 -21.73 11.01 -2.97
N PRO A 19 -22.47 10.19 -3.76
CA PRO A 19 -22.49 8.75 -3.53
C PRO A 19 -21.09 8.21 -3.87
N GLU A 20 -20.20 8.26 -2.88
CA GLU A 20 -18.79 7.89 -3.02
C GLU A 20 -18.68 6.37 -3.23
N PRO A 21 -17.86 5.91 -4.18
CA PRO A 21 -17.40 4.52 -4.14
C PRO A 21 -16.75 4.31 -2.77
N ALA A 22 -17.21 3.31 -2.02
CA ALA A 22 -16.73 3.05 -0.67
C ALA A 22 -15.20 2.97 -0.68
N THR A 23 -14.55 3.96 -0.06
CA THR A 23 -13.09 3.96 0.07
C THR A 23 -12.76 3.12 1.30
N ARG A 24 -12.16 1.95 1.08
CA ARG A 24 -11.76 1.02 2.14
C ARG A 24 -10.28 1.14 2.40
N ASN A 25 -9.89 1.21 3.68
CA ASN A 25 -8.48 1.21 4.04
C ASN A 25 -7.97 -0.23 4.10
N PHE A 26 -6.98 -0.55 3.27
CA PHE A 26 -6.20 -1.78 3.40
C PHE A 26 -5.06 -1.54 4.38
N THR A 27 -4.94 -2.41 5.38
CA THR A 27 -3.88 -2.36 6.37
C THR A 27 -3.03 -3.62 6.28
N TYR A 28 -1.73 -3.43 6.23
CA TYR A 28 -0.73 -4.50 6.33
C TYR A 28 0.29 -4.18 7.41
N GLN A 29 0.59 -5.17 8.25
CA GLN A 29 1.65 -5.07 9.23
C GLN A 29 2.74 -6.07 8.86
N LEU A 30 3.96 -5.55 8.70
CA LEU A 30 5.11 -6.39 8.44
C LEU A 30 5.42 -7.22 9.70
N ALA A 31 5.76 -8.49 9.52
CA ALA A 31 6.10 -9.39 10.62
C ALA A 31 7.23 -8.82 11.49
N GLN A 32 7.22 -9.18 12.77
CA GLN A 32 8.28 -8.86 13.71
C GLN A 32 9.47 -9.82 13.50
N GLY A 33 10.68 -9.31 13.71
CA GLY A 33 11.92 -10.07 13.57
C GLY A 33 12.52 -10.01 12.16
N GLY A 34 13.84 -10.12 12.09
CA GLY A 34 14.62 -10.02 10.85
C GLY A 34 15.17 -8.63 10.57
N SER A 35 15.64 -8.45 9.34
CA SER A 35 16.19 -7.19 8.83
C SER A 35 15.15 -6.43 8.01
N ASP A 36 15.49 -5.19 7.66
CA ASP A 36 14.72 -4.40 6.72
C ASP A 36 14.41 -5.20 5.44
N SER A 37 13.15 -5.15 5.00
CA SER A 37 12.66 -5.92 3.85
C SER A 37 12.08 -5.00 2.80
N LEU A 38 12.32 -5.32 1.53
CA LEU A 38 11.70 -4.64 0.41
C LEU A 38 10.24 -5.11 0.30
N LEU A 39 9.32 -4.29 0.78
CA LEU A 39 7.89 -4.54 0.71
C LEU A 39 7.33 -3.97 -0.59
N ARG A 40 6.64 -4.83 -1.35
CA ARG A 40 5.89 -4.42 -2.54
C ARG A 40 4.44 -4.91 -2.42
N ILE A 41 3.49 -3.99 -2.55
CA ILE A 41 2.05 -4.28 -2.48
C ILE A 41 1.45 -3.97 -3.84
N VAL A 42 0.77 -4.95 -4.42
CA VAL A 42 0.17 -4.87 -5.76
C VAL A 42 -1.33 -5.15 -5.64
N LEU A 43 -2.14 -4.28 -6.24
CA LEU A 43 -3.56 -4.52 -6.48
C LEU A 43 -3.71 -5.16 -7.86
N VAL A 44 -4.47 -6.25 -7.94
CA VAL A 44 -4.88 -6.88 -9.18
C VAL A 44 -6.38 -6.72 -9.28
N ASP A 45 -6.85 -6.04 -10.31
CA ASP A 45 -8.28 -5.91 -10.59
C ASP A 45 -8.55 -6.16 -12.09
N LYS A 46 -9.78 -5.89 -12.53
CA LYS A 46 -10.17 -6.06 -13.95
C LYS A 46 -9.36 -5.19 -14.94
N TYR A 47 -8.69 -4.15 -14.48
CA TYR A 47 -7.84 -3.27 -15.28
C TYR A 47 -6.37 -3.73 -15.30
N GLY A 48 -6.03 -4.76 -14.53
CA GLY A 48 -4.70 -5.37 -14.48
C GLY A 48 -4.02 -5.22 -13.12
N GLU A 49 -2.68 -5.23 -13.13
CA GLU A 49 -1.87 -5.09 -11.93
C GLU A 49 -1.43 -3.63 -11.72
N ARG A 50 -1.69 -3.08 -10.53
CA ARG A 50 -1.28 -1.74 -10.10
C ARG A 50 -0.44 -1.84 -8.83
N GLU A 51 0.78 -1.33 -8.89
CA GLU A 51 1.63 -1.19 -7.70
C GLU A 51 1.09 -0.08 -6.81
N LEU A 52 0.74 -0.43 -5.57
CA LEU A 52 0.25 0.51 -4.56
C LEU A 52 1.37 1.01 -3.65
N PHE A 53 2.37 0.16 -3.41
CA PHE A 53 3.50 0.47 -2.56
C PHE A 53 4.73 -0.32 -2.99
N ASN A 54 5.91 0.32 -2.91
CA ASN A 54 7.20 -0.32 -3.08
C ASN A 54 8.26 0.43 -2.28
N GLY A 55 8.88 -0.24 -1.31
CA GLY A 55 9.92 0.38 -0.52
C GLY A 55 10.42 -0.47 0.63
N LEU A 56 11.60 -0.11 1.12
CA LEU A 56 12.23 -0.76 2.27
C LEU A 56 11.45 -0.43 3.56
N ARG A 57 11.14 -1.46 4.35
CA ARG A 57 10.42 -1.31 5.62
C ARG A 57 11.12 -2.09 6.73
N LYS A 58 11.15 -1.47 7.92
CA LYS A 58 11.63 -2.11 9.14
C LYS A 58 10.61 -3.16 9.60
N PRO A 59 11.05 -4.26 10.23
CA PRO A 59 10.16 -5.21 10.88
C PRO A 59 9.13 -4.51 11.77
N GLY A 60 7.89 -5.00 11.78
CA GLY A 60 6.80 -4.40 12.54
C GLY A 60 6.16 -3.14 11.96
N SER A 61 6.67 -2.61 10.83
CA SER A 61 6.07 -1.44 10.18
C SER A 61 4.61 -1.69 9.80
N LYS A 62 3.75 -0.71 10.05
CA LYS A 62 2.35 -0.70 9.62
C LYS A 62 2.19 0.17 8.36
N ILE A 63 1.48 -0.36 7.37
CA ILE A 63 1.17 0.30 6.11
C ILE A 63 -0.34 0.38 5.99
N GLU A 64 -0.84 1.57 5.69
CA GLU A 64 -2.26 1.83 5.45
C GLU A 64 -2.41 2.47 4.07
N ILE A 65 -3.23 1.86 3.22
CA ILE A 65 -3.45 2.30 1.83
C ILE A 65 -4.96 2.44 1.61
N PRO A 66 -5.46 3.63 1.27
CA PRO A 66 -6.85 3.79 0.87
C PRO A 66 -7.05 3.16 -0.51
N LEU A 67 -8.02 2.26 -0.61
CA LEU A 67 -8.42 1.59 -1.84
C LEU A 67 -9.81 2.06 -2.23
N GLN A 68 -9.98 2.40 -3.50
CA GLN A 68 -11.30 2.53 -4.10
C GLN A 68 -11.73 1.14 -4.54
N GLU A 69 -12.88 0.67 -4.05
CA GLU A 69 -13.37 -0.67 -4.37
C GLU A 69 -13.56 -0.82 -5.90
N SER A 70 -12.79 -1.75 -6.46
CA SER A 70 -13.01 -2.31 -7.78
C SER A 70 -13.43 -3.76 -7.52
N GLY A 71 -14.70 -4.09 -7.78
CA GLY A 71 -15.23 -5.42 -7.46
C GLY A 71 -14.40 -6.53 -8.09
N GLY A 72 -14.10 -7.58 -7.31
CA GLY A 72 -13.26 -8.71 -7.75
C GLY A 72 -11.76 -8.41 -7.75
N ALA A 73 -11.31 -7.41 -6.98
CA ALA A 73 -9.91 -7.10 -6.84
C ALA A 73 -9.21 -7.97 -5.78
N ARG A 74 -7.89 -8.07 -5.89
CA ARG A 74 -7.01 -8.88 -5.04
C ARG A 74 -5.74 -8.12 -4.73
N ILE A 75 -5.24 -8.24 -3.51
CA ILE A 75 -3.95 -7.70 -3.09
C ILE A 75 -2.92 -8.82 -3.09
N LYS A 76 -1.78 -8.58 -3.71
CA LYS A 76 -0.57 -9.41 -3.62
C LYS A 76 0.50 -8.66 -2.85
N ILE A 77 1.11 -9.33 -1.88
CA ILE A 77 2.14 -8.76 -1.02
C ILE A 77 3.43 -9.53 -1.24
N TYR A 78 4.47 -8.81 -1.62
CA TYR A 78 5.79 -9.35 -1.87
C TYR A 78 6.78 -8.82 -0.84
N LEU A 79 7.63 -9.70 -0.32
CA LEU A 79 8.78 -9.35 0.49
C LEU A 79 10.04 -9.81 -0.22
N ASN A 80 10.95 -8.88 -0.51
CA ASN A 80 12.20 -9.15 -1.24
C ASN A 80 11.95 -9.88 -2.57
N GLY A 81 10.83 -9.55 -3.25
CA GLY A 81 10.42 -10.17 -4.52
C GLY A 81 9.65 -11.50 -4.38
N ILE A 82 9.50 -12.04 -3.18
CA ILE A 82 8.77 -13.30 -2.92
C ILE A 82 7.34 -12.96 -2.54
N LEU A 83 6.35 -13.57 -3.21
CA LEU A 83 4.93 -13.46 -2.82
C LEU A 83 4.73 -14.16 -1.47
N VAL A 84 4.34 -13.41 -0.45
CA VAL A 84 4.15 -13.94 0.91
C VAL A 84 2.69 -13.98 1.33
N GLU A 85 1.85 -13.13 0.75
CA GLU A 85 0.43 -13.07 1.07
C GLU A 85 -0.36 -12.64 -0.16
N GLU A 86 -1.54 -13.22 -0.31
CA GLU A 86 -2.53 -12.87 -1.31
C GLU A 86 -3.90 -12.78 -0.64
N ARG A 87 -4.64 -11.70 -0.89
CA ARG A 87 -5.92 -11.43 -0.23
C ARG A 87 -6.95 -10.89 -1.21
N ASP A 88 -8.09 -11.56 -1.34
CA ASP A 88 -9.25 -11.05 -2.07
C ASP A 88 -9.89 -9.88 -1.30
N LEU A 89 -10.36 -8.85 -2.02
CA LEU A 89 -10.99 -7.65 -1.44
C LEU A 89 -12.51 -7.72 -1.43
#